data_AF-L8Y2T5-F1
#
_entry.id   AF-L8Y2T5-F1
#
_cell.length_a   1.000
_cell.length_b   1.000
_cell.length_c   1.000
_cell.angle_alpha   90.00
_cell.angle_beta   90.00
_cell.angle_gamma   90.00
#
_symmetry.space_group_name_H-M   'P 1'
#
loop_
_entity.id
_entity.type
_entity.pdbx_description
1 polymer ?
#
loop_
_entity_poly.entity_id
_entity_poly.type
_entity_poly.pdbx_seq_one_letter_code
_entity_poly.pdbx_strand_id
1 'polypeptide(L)'
;MAELDIGQHCQVEHCRQRDSKMGETANKRRKGAKNSETAAKVALMKLKMHANGDKTLPQMEFGVVYSCVEDKMYTGRKGKGAFCNGQKLQVSRQEDITKSLLVTEFGSSRTPETVRIILSNMEKLLCIPIHGIRGVGTAAVNMCLVATGGADAYYEMGIHCWDMAGAGIIVTEAGGVLMDVTGGPFDLMSRRIIAASSRTLAERIAKEIQIIPFQRDDED
;
A
#
# COMPACT_ATOMS: atom_id res chain seq x y z
N MET A 1 50.17 -13.60 15.13
CA MET A 1 50.30 -12.14 15.24
C MET A 1 49.58 -11.59 14.00
N ALA A 2 48.29 -11.23 14.05
CA ALA A 2 47.71 -9.99 14.61
C ALA A 2 48.45 -8.77 14.02
N GLU A 3 47.87 -7.78 13.33
CA GLU A 3 46.57 -7.06 13.44
C GLU A 3 46.11 -6.64 12.01
N LEU A 4 44.84 -6.72 11.57
CA LEU A 4 43.71 -5.79 11.75
C LEU A 4 44.05 -4.30 11.57
N ASP A 5 43.73 -3.74 10.39
CA ASP A 5 43.69 -2.29 10.15
C ASP A 5 42.22 -1.85 9.94
N ILE A 6 41.77 -1.01 10.87
CA ILE A 6 40.47 -0.33 10.91
C ILE A 6 40.79 1.15 11.10
N GLY A 7 40.37 2.01 10.16
CA GLY A 7 40.25 3.46 10.34
C GLY A 7 39.34 4.01 9.25
N GLN A 8 38.07 4.37 9.49
CA GLN A 8 37.56 5.58 10.15
C GLN A 8 38.25 6.89 9.75
N HIS A 9 37.65 7.62 8.79
CA HIS A 9 37.10 8.97 9.00
C HIS A 9 36.62 9.57 7.67
N CYS A 10 35.31 9.62 7.44
CA CYS A 10 34.70 10.47 6.41
C CYS A 10 34.32 11.80 7.10
N GLN A 11 35.01 12.88 6.72
CA GLN A 11 34.82 14.20 7.30
C GLN A 11 33.49 14.83 6.86
N VAL A 12 32.69 15.22 7.85
CA VAL A 12 31.51 16.06 7.69
C VAL A 12 31.96 17.52 7.82
N GLU A 13 32.25 18.19 6.72
CA GLU A 13 32.42 19.64 6.70
C GLU A 13 31.92 20.25 5.39
N HIS A 14 30.66 20.71 5.36
CA HIS A 14 30.29 21.98 4.72
C HIS A 14 28.84 22.35 5.07
N CYS A 15 28.65 23.05 6.18
CA CYS A 15 27.50 23.92 6.37
C CYS A 15 27.99 25.19 7.08
N ARG A 16 28.59 26.10 6.30
CA ARG A 16 28.90 27.46 6.77
C ARG A 16 27.72 28.39 6.48
N GLN A 17 27.27 28.99 7.57
CA GLN A 17 26.20 29.96 7.71
C GLN A 17 26.34 31.17 6.76
N ARG A 18 25.21 31.63 6.23
CA ARG A 18 24.97 33.06 5.94
C ARG A 18 23.62 33.44 6.51
N ASP A 19 23.67 34.11 7.66
CA ASP A 19 22.57 34.92 8.16
C ASP A 19 22.46 36.20 7.30
N SER A 20 21.25 36.50 6.83
CA SER A 20 20.64 37.85 6.89
C SER A 20 19.39 37.92 6.01
N LYS A 21 18.23 37.96 6.67
CA LYS A 21 17.17 38.99 6.54
C LYS A 21 15.88 38.44 7.16
N MET A 22 15.58 38.94 8.36
CA MET A 22 14.23 38.84 8.94
C MET A 22 13.28 39.65 8.07
N GLY A 23 12.47 38.95 7.27
CA GLY A 23 11.21 39.45 6.73
C GLY A 23 10.09 38.63 7.36
N GLU A 24 9.07 39.32 7.89
CA GLU A 24 7.89 38.72 8.51
C GLU A 24 7.26 37.65 7.61
N THR A 25 7.46 36.37 7.95
CA THR A 25 6.75 35.28 7.28
C THR A 25 5.46 35.01 8.02
N ALA A 26 4.36 35.48 7.41
CA ALA A 26 3.00 35.07 7.73
C ALA A 26 2.92 33.53 7.85
N ASN A 27 2.34 33.06 8.95
CA ASN A 27 2.10 31.66 9.26
C ASN A 27 1.10 31.04 8.27
N LYS A 28 1.56 30.68 7.06
CA LYS A 28 0.82 29.84 6.14
C LYS A 28 0.99 28.39 6.60
N ARG A 29 0.04 27.93 7.43
CA ARG A 29 -0.22 26.49 7.63
C ARG A 29 -0.18 25.80 6.26
N ARG A 30 0.79 24.89 6.06
CA ARG A 30 0.84 24.01 4.89
C ARG A 30 -0.42 23.15 4.92
N LYS A 31 -1.42 23.56 4.15
CA LYS A 31 -2.59 22.74 3.85
C LYS A 31 -2.07 21.59 2.99
N GLY A 32 -1.85 20.42 3.59
CA GLY A 32 -1.77 19.16 2.84
C GLY A 32 -2.97 19.06 1.90
N ALA A 33 -2.79 18.35 0.78
CA ALA A 33 -3.71 18.27 -0.36
C ALA A 33 -5.19 18.34 0.08
N LYS A 34 -5.75 19.55 0.03
CA LYS A 34 -7.17 19.76 0.16
C LYS A 34 -7.78 19.32 -1.15
N ASN A 35 -8.19 18.06 -1.19
CA ASN A 35 -9.43 17.57 -1.77
C ASN A 35 -9.20 16.10 -2.17
N SER A 36 -9.28 15.20 -1.19
CA SER A 36 -9.63 13.79 -1.43
C SER A 36 -10.81 13.69 -2.40
N GLU A 37 -11.74 14.64 -2.29
CA GLU A 37 -12.85 14.87 -3.19
C GLU A 37 -12.45 15.11 -4.66
N THR A 38 -11.32 15.74 -4.97
CA THR A 38 -10.89 15.98 -6.36
C THR A 38 -10.22 14.75 -6.97
N ALA A 39 -9.42 14.01 -6.19
CA ALA A 39 -8.86 12.73 -6.64
C ALA A 39 -9.97 11.69 -6.85
N ALA A 40 -10.90 11.59 -5.89
CA ALA A 40 -12.11 10.80 -5.99
C ALA A 40 -12.96 11.22 -7.20
N LYS A 41 -13.23 12.53 -7.38
CA LYS A 41 -13.99 13.03 -8.53
C LYS A 41 -13.30 12.77 -9.86
N VAL A 42 -11.97 12.85 -9.96
CA VAL A 42 -11.25 12.54 -11.22
C VAL A 42 -11.31 11.03 -11.52
N ALA A 43 -11.16 10.17 -10.51
CA ALA A 43 -11.36 8.73 -10.66
C ALA A 43 -12.81 8.41 -11.05
N LEU A 44 -13.77 8.98 -10.34
CA LEU A 44 -15.22 8.82 -10.53
C LEU A 44 -15.69 9.41 -11.87
N MET A 45 -15.10 10.49 -12.36
CA MET A 45 -15.45 11.10 -13.65
C MET A 45 -14.93 10.26 -14.82
N LYS A 46 -13.77 9.59 -14.68
CA LYS A 46 -13.31 8.58 -15.66
C LYS A 46 -14.14 7.29 -15.63
N LEU A 47 -14.61 6.91 -14.44
CA LEU A 47 -15.53 5.78 -14.23
C LEU A 47 -16.93 6.05 -14.82
N LYS A 48 -17.52 7.24 -14.57
CA LYS A 48 -18.88 7.61 -15.03
C LYS A 48 -18.99 7.76 -16.55
N MET A 49 -17.90 8.07 -17.27
CA MET A 49 -17.92 8.12 -18.74
C MET A 49 -18.16 6.76 -19.42
N HIS A 50 -18.04 5.63 -18.68
CA HIS A 50 -18.29 4.28 -19.20
C HIS A 50 -19.69 3.73 -18.86
N ALA A 51 -20.47 4.44 -18.04
CA ALA A 51 -21.81 4.02 -17.61
C ALA A 51 -22.87 4.07 -18.74
N ASN A 52 -22.48 4.46 -19.96
CA ASN A 52 -23.33 4.50 -21.15
C ASN A 52 -23.39 3.14 -21.88
N GLY A 53 -23.59 2.04 -21.13
CA GLY A 53 -23.93 0.73 -21.68
C GLY A 53 -22.79 -0.27 -21.90
N ASP A 54 -21.55 0.05 -21.52
CA ASP A 54 -20.45 -0.92 -21.48
C ASP A 54 -20.24 -1.42 -20.04
N LYS A 55 -20.44 -2.71 -19.80
CA LYS A 55 -20.37 -3.36 -18.47
C LYS A 55 -18.94 -3.66 -18.03
N THR A 56 -17.94 -2.96 -18.55
CA THR A 56 -16.55 -3.15 -18.15
C THR A 56 -16.13 -2.04 -17.19
N LEU A 57 -16.02 -2.38 -15.89
CA LEU A 57 -15.36 -1.53 -14.91
C LEU A 57 -13.95 -1.19 -15.45
N PRO A 58 -13.49 0.08 -15.39
CA PRO A 58 -12.19 0.45 -15.92
C PRO A 58 -11.10 -0.36 -15.21
N GLN A 59 -10.36 -1.13 -16.01
CA GLN A 59 -9.27 -1.96 -15.53
C GLN A 59 -8.03 -1.10 -15.30
N MET A 60 -7.23 -1.44 -14.29
CA MET A 60 -5.95 -0.77 -14.07
C MET A 60 -4.99 -1.07 -15.23
N GLU A 61 -4.62 -0.06 -16.00
CA GLU A 61 -3.72 -0.20 -17.16
C GLU A 61 -2.25 0.04 -16.79
N PHE A 62 -1.98 1.00 -15.91
CA PHE A 62 -0.66 1.27 -15.37
C PHE A 62 -0.75 1.94 -14.00
N GLY A 63 0.34 1.88 -13.24
CA GLY A 63 0.46 2.43 -11.90
C GLY A 63 1.87 2.88 -11.62
N VAL A 64 1.99 3.98 -10.87
CA VAL A 64 3.26 4.57 -10.46
C VAL A 64 3.16 4.92 -8.98
N VAL A 65 4.12 4.46 -8.19
CA VAL A 65 4.27 4.80 -6.77
C VAL A 65 5.70 5.22 -6.54
N TYR A 66 5.91 6.44 -6.04
CA TYR A 66 7.23 6.95 -5.74
C TYR A 66 7.40 7.11 -4.22
N SER A 67 8.27 6.29 -3.63
CA SER A 67 8.67 6.44 -2.23
C SER A 67 9.74 7.53 -2.14
N CYS A 68 9.32 8.74 -1.78
CA CYS A 68 10.15 9.95 -1.89
C CYS A 68 11.43 9.91 -1.06
N VAL A 69 11.36 9.38 0.17
CA VAL A 69 12.50 9.38 1.11
C VAL A 69 13.51 8.29 0.73
N GLU A 70 13.03 7.16 0.22
CA GLU A 70 13.87 6.05 -0.20
C GLU A 70 14.41 6.20 -1.62
N ASP A 71 13.93 7.20 -2.37
CA ASP A 71 14.17 7.38 -3.81
C ASP A 71 13.89 6.11 -4.63
N LYS A 72 12.72 5.50 -4.37
CA LYS A 72 12.28 4.28 -5.06
C LYS A 72 11.06 4.57 -5.93
N MET A 73 11.23 4.43 -7.23
CA MET A 73 10.19 4.57 -8.25
C MET A 73 9.67 3.19 -8.64
N TYR A 74 8.49 2.85 -8.14
CA TYR A 74 7.76 1.65 -8.50
C TYR A 74 6.83 1.93 -9.68
N THR A 75 6.89 1.08 -10.70
CA THR A 75 6.06 1.21 -11.90
C THR A 75 5.54 -0.14 -12.34
N GLY A 76 4.30 -0.20 -12.81
CA GLY A 76 3.70 -1.40 -13.39
C GLY A 76 2.80 -1.01 -14.54
N ARG A 77 2.81 -1.81 -15.61
CA ARG A 77 1.89 -1.66 -16.75
C ARG A 77 1.42 -3.02 -17.17
N LYS A 78 0.11 -3.12 -17.42
CA LYS A 78 -0.56 -4.36 -17.81
C LYS A 78 0.17 -5.10 -18.93
N GLY A 79 0.54 -6.35 -18.68
CA GLY A 79 1.26 -7.22 -19.61
C GLY A 79 2.71 -6.80 -19.90
N LYS A 80 3.31 -5.92 -19.09
CA LYS A 80 4.68 -5.42 -19.27
C LYS A 80 5.57 -5.66 -18.04
N GLY A 81 5.04 -6.19 -16.96
CA GLY A 81 5.74 -6.42 -15.71
C GLY A 81 5.76 -5.20 -14.80
N ALA A 82 6.25 -5.43 -13.59
CA ALA A 82 6.46 -4.43 -12.56
C ALA A 82 7.96 -4.22 -12.32
N PHE A 83 8.33 -2.99 -11.97
CA PHE A 83 9.72 -2.57 -11.79
C PHE A 83 9.86 -1.62 -10.59
N CYS A 84 11.03 -1.64 -9.95
CA CYS A 84 11.50 -0.61 -9.03
C CYS A 84 12.86 -0.11 -9.50
N ASN A 85 12.97 1.18 -9.81
CA ASN A 85 14.21 1.79 -10.33
C ASN A 85 14.79 1.00 -11.54
N GLY A 86 13.91 0.52 -12.42
CA GLY A 86 14.26 -0.28 -13.61
C GLY A 86 14.53 -1.76 -13.35
N GLN A 87 14.61 -2.22 -12.09
CA GLN A 87 14.77 -3.63 -11.76
C GLN A 87 13.41 -4.33 -11.72
N LYS A 88 13.30 -5.47 -12.41
CA LYS A 88 12.04 -6.23 -12.47
C LYS A 88 11.69 -6.80 -11.08
N LEU A 89 10.43 -6.65 -10.71
CA LEU A 89 9.88 -7.16 -9.46
C LEU A 89 9.28 -8.56 -9.63
N GLN A 90 9.28 -9.31 -8.54
CA GLN A 90 8.67 -10.62 -8.44
C GLN A 90 8.21 -10.81 -7.00
N VAL A 91 6.93 -11.16 -6.81
CA VAL A 91 6.41 -11.51 -5.49
C VAL A 91 7.10 -12.76 -4.93
N SER A 92 6.99 -12.99 -3.63
CA SER A 92 7.46 -14.23 -3.00
C SER A 92 6.70 -15.46 -3.54
N ARG A 93 7.20 -16.66 -3.25
CA ARG A 93 6.51 -17.93 -3.58
C ARG A 93 5.88 -18.61 -2.37
N GLN A 94 5.69 -17.87 -1.27
CA GLN A 94 5.14 -18.44 -0.05
C GLN A 94 3.66 -18.78 -0.23
N GLU A 95 3.29 -19.98 0.20
CA GLU A 95 1.89 -20.44 0.22
C GLU A 95 1.46 -20.91 1.61
N ASP A 96 2.42 -21.20 2.50
CA ASP A 96 2.18 -21.57 3.89
C ASP A 96 2.04 -20.31 4.74
N ILE A 97 0.83 -20.02 5.20
CA ILE A 97 0.56 -18.82 6.01
C ILE A 97 1.39 -18.80 7.30
N THR A 98 1.73 -19.94 7.88
CA THR A 98 2.52 -20.00 9.13
C THR A 98 3.96 -19.52 8.92
N LYS A 99 4.42 -19.48 7.67
CA LYS A 99 5.74 -19.01 7.26
C LYS A 99 5.69 -17.66 6.54
N SER A 100 4.58 -16.94 6.67
CA SER A 100 4.34 -15.68 5.98
C SER A 100 4.57 -14.45 6.85
N LEU A 101 5.02 -13.36 6.23
CA LEU A 101 5.09 -12.01 6.79
C LEU A 101 3.96 -11.15 6.21
N LEU A 102 3.06 -10.71 7.07
CA LEU A 102 1.92 -9.88 6.68
C LEU A 102 2.20 -8.40 6.91
N VAL A 103 1.52 -7.56 6.14
CA VAL A 103 1.55 -6.10 6.28
C VAL A 103 0.13 -5.57 6.42
N THR A 104 -0.10 -4.62 7.32
CA THR A 104 -1.40 -3.94 7.48
C THR A 104 -1.21 -2.64 8.27
N GLU A 105 -2.28 -1.88 8.46
CA GLU A 105 -2.29 -0.64 9.24
C GLU A 105 -3.48 -0.60 10.21
N PHE A 106 -3.43 0.29 11.19
CA PHE A 106 -4.51 0.46 12.18
C PHE A 106 -5.67 1.35 11.69
N GLY A 107 -5.60 1.85 10.46
CA GLY A 107 -6.58 2.78 9.89
C GLY A 107 -6.66 4.14 10.59
N SER A 108 -7.54 5.00 10.07
CA SER A 108 -7.76 6.36 10.57
C SER A 108 -8.85 6.43 11.66
N SER A 109 -9.77 5.46 11.70
CA SER A 109 -10.85 5.43 12.68
C SER A 109 -10.31 5.33 14.11
N ARG A 110 -10.95 6.05 15.03
CA ARG A 110 -10.70 5.97 16.48
C ARG A 110 -11.95 5.57 17.24
N THR A 111 -13.00 5.12 16.54
CA THR A 111 -14.19 4.56 17.15
C THR A 111 -13.82 3.25 17.84
N PRO A 112 -14.13 3.05 19.13
CA PRO A 112 -13.70 1.88 19.88
C PRO A 112 -14.08 0.54 19.24
N GLU A 113 -15.28 0.45 18.66
CA GLU A 113 -15.76 -0.76 17.99
C GLU A 113 -14.91 -1.11 16.75
N THR A 114 -14.65 -0.12 15.89
CA THR A 114 -13.79 -0.30 14.73
C THR A 114 -12.38 -0.74 15.13
N VAL A 115 -11.79 -0.09 16.13
CA VAL A 115 -10.44 -0.41 16.61
C VAL A 115 -10.38 -1.84 17.18
N ARG A 116 -11.41 -2.27 17.91
CA ARG A 116 -11.49 -3.65 18.43
C ARG A 116 -11.53 -4.68 17.32
N ILE A 117 -12.31 -4.47 16.27
CA ILE A 117 -12.37 -5.40 15.13
C ILE A 117 -11.02 -5.46 14.41
N ILE A 118 -10.36 -4.32 14.19
CA ILE A 118 -9.01 -4.27 13.59
C ILE A 118 -8.02 -5.11 14.41
N LEU A 119 -7.95 -4.86 15.73
CA LEU A 119 -7.04 -5.59 16.61
C LEU A 119 -7.38 -7.07 16.71
N SER A 120 -8.67 -7.43 16.74
CA SER A 120 -9.11 -8.83 16.75
C SER A 120 -8.72 -9.56 15.46
N ASN A 121 -8.83 -8.90 14.30
CA ASN A 121 -8.37 -9.48 13.03
C ASN A 121 -6.85 -9.70 13.02
N MET A 122 -6.08 -8.73 13.53
CA MET A 122 -4.63 -8.88 13.68
C MET A 122 -4.27 -10.03 14.63
N GLU A 123 -4.98 -10.15 15.76
CA GLU A 123 -4.79 -11.21 16.75
C GLU A 123 -5.06 -12.59 16.14
N LYS A 124 -6.20 -12.79 15.45
CA LYS A 124 -6.52 -14.06 14.77
C LYS A 124 -5.42 -14.49 13.81
N LEU A 125 -4.91 -13.56 13.01
CA LEU A 125 -3.82 -13.84 12.07
C LEU A 125 -2.51 -14.15 12.80
N LEU A 126 -2.14 -13.38 13.82
CA LEU A 126 -0.95 -13.64 14.64
C LEU A 126 -0.98 -15.01 15.32
N CYS A 127 -2.16 -15.46 15.75
CA CYS A 127 -2.34 -16.75 16.42
C CYS A 127 -2.44 -17.96 15.47
N ILE A 128 -2.40 -17.77 14.14
CA ILE A 128 -2.17 -18.85 13.15
C ILE A 128 -0.69 -19.30 13.10
N PRO A 129 0.08 -18.95 14.13
CA PRO A 129 1.45 -18.40 14.05
C PRO A 129 1.98 -18.02 12.66
N ILE A 130 1.66 -16.81 12.18
CA ILE A 130 2.46 -16.17 11.10
C ILE A 130 3.81 -15.69 11.66
N HIS A 131 4.80 -15.41 10.80
CA HIS A 131 6.09 -14.87 11.24
C HIS A 131 5.98 -13.46 11.85
N GLY A 132 4.97 -12.69 11.43
CA GLY A 132 4.61 -11.44 12.08
C GLY A 132 3.84 -10.49 11.19
N ILE A 133 3.52 -9.33 11.77
CA ILE A 133 2.88 -8.21 11.10
C ILE A 133 3.85 -7.02 11.04
N ARG A 134 3.86 -6.29 9.92
CA ARG A 134 4.55 -5.02 9.72
C ARG A 134 3.58 -3.96 9.21
N GLY A 135 4.02 -2.71 9.20
CA GLY A 135 3.31 -1.58 8.59
C GLY A 135 4.25 -0.38 8.52
N VAL A 136 4.34 0.27 7.36
CA VAL A 136 5.18 1.47 7.18
C VAL A 136 4.38 2.77 7.14
N GLY A 137 3.08 2.72 7.43
CA GLY A 137 2.21 3.89 7.52
C GLY A 137 1.63 4.37 6.17
N THR A 138 1.75 3.57 5.11
CA THR A 138 1.20 3.91 3.78
C THR A 138 0.86 2.65 2.98
N ALA A 139 -0.41 2.54 2.59
CA ALA A 139 -0.95 1.43 1.80
C ALA A 139 -0.17 1.17 0.50
N ALA A 140 0.15 2.24 -0.24
CA ALA A 140 0.83 2.12 -1.52
C ALA A 140 2.23 1.48 -1.38
N VAL A 141 3.02 1.89 -0.36
CA VAL A 141 4.35 1.30 -0.13
C VAL A 141 4.21 -0.09 0.48
N ASN A 142 3.26 -0.33 1.38
CA ASN A 142 2.96 -1.67 1.91
C ASN A 142 2.68 -2.68 0.78
N MET A 143 1.87 -2.31 -0.20
CA MET A 143 1.62 -3.12 -1.40
C MET A 143 2.87 -3.26 -2.27
N CYS A 144 3.69 -2.22 -2.40
CA CYS A 144 4.96 -2.32 -3.13
C CYS A 144 5.96 -3.27 -2.44
N LEU A 145 5.94 -3.39 -1.10
CA LEU A 145 6.74 -4.39 -0.36
C LEU A 145 6.28 -5.83 -0.68
N VAL A 146 4.99 -6.04 -0.91
CA VAL A 146 4.47 -7.31 -1.43
C VAL A 146 4.97 -7.55 -2.85
N ALA A 147 4.89 -6.55 -3.72
CA ALA A 147 5.36 -6.64 -5.10
C ALA A 147 6.87 -6.96 -5.20
N THR A 148 7.69 -6.49 -4.26
CA THR A 148 9.12 -6.82 -4.20
C THR A 148 9.41 -8.21 -3.61
N GLY A 149 8.39 -8.90 -3.07
CA GLY A 149 8.56 -10.14 -2.32
C GLY A 149 9.19 -9.96 -0.93
N GLY A 150 9.24 -8.72 -0.43
CA GLY A 150 9.75 -8.41 0.92
C GLY A 150 8.71 -8.68 2.01
N ALA A 151 7.43 -8.74 1.63
CA ALA A 151 6.34 -9.26 2.42
C ALA A 151 5.49 -10.19 1.54
N ASP A 152 4.70 -11.06 2.18
CA ASP A 152 3.94 -12.09 1.48
C ASP A 152 2.50 -11.64 1.17
N ALA A 153 1.91 -10.84 2.05
CA ALA A 153 0.61 -10.23 1.78
C ALA A 153 0.37 -8.95 2.58
N TYR A 154 -0.49 -8.11 2.03
CA TYR A 154 -1.04 -6.91 2.63
C TYR A 154 -2.56 -7.01 2.67
N TYR A 155 -3.18 -6.62 3.78
CA TYR A 155 -4.63 -6.47 3.85
C TYR A 155 -4.99 -5.20 4.60
N GLU A 156 -6.05 -4.52 4.15
CA GLU A 156 -6.60 -3.38 4.88
C GLU A 156 -8.07 -3.14 4.51
N MET A 157 -8.83 -2.60 5.45
CA MET A 157 -10.19 -2.10 5.24
C MET A 157 -10.26 -0.64 5.67
N GLY A 158 -10.92 0.19 4.87
CA GLY A 158 -11.05 1.63 5.09
C GLY A 158 -10.12 2.48 4.24
N ILE A 159 -9.25 1.89 3.42
CA ILE A 159 -8.47 2.63 2.42
C ILE A 159 -9.33 3.03 1.23
N HIS A 160 -8.88 3.99 0.44
CA HIS A 160 -9.64 4.51 -0.69
C HIS A 160 -9.05 4.05 -2.03
N CYS A 161 -9.81 4.21 -3.11
CA CYS A 161 -9.41 3.81 -4.47
C CYS A 161 -8.05 4.38 -4.89
N TRP A 162 -7.71 5.60 -4.48
CA TRP A 162 -6.43 6.23 -4.78
C TRP A 162 -5.24 5.60 -4.05
N ASP A 163 -5.46 4.98 -2.89
CA ASP A 163 -4.42 4.27 -2.14
C ASP A 163 -4.03 2.95 -2.83
N MET A 164 -4.98 2.34 -3.53
CA MET A 164 -4.86 1.02 -4.16
C MET A 164 -4.50 1.09 -5.64
N ALA A 165 -5.04 2.05 -6.40
CA ALA A 165 -5.01 2.03 -7.87
C ALA A 165 -3.58 1.95 -8.45
N GLY A 166 -2.65 2.73 -7.89
CA GLY A 166 -1.27 2.74 -8.37
C GLY A 166 -0.50 1.46 -8.02
N ALA A 167 -0.57 1.03 -6.77
CA ALA A 167 0.17 -0.14 -6.30
C ALA A 167 -0.47 -1.48 -6.71
N GLY A 168 -1.78 -1.50 -7.00
CA GLY A 168 -2.53 -2.73 -7.28
C GLY A 168 -2.01 -3.42 -8.54
N ILE A 169 -1.89 -2.67 -9.64
CA ILE A 169 -1.32 -3.18 -10.90
C ILE A 169 0.16 -3.54 -10.76
N ILE A 170 0.91 -2.88 -9.87
CA ILE A 170 2.30 -3.21 -9.57
C ILE A 170 2.38 -4.60 -8.91
N VAL A 171 1.50 -4.91 -7.96
CA VAL A 171 1.43 -6.24 -7.33
C VAL A 171 1.08 -7.31 -8.36
N THR A 172 0.05 -7.11 -9.19
CA THR A 172 -0.37 -8.13 -10.16
C THR A 172 0.68 -8.35 -11.26
N GLU A 173 1.34 -7.30 -11.73
CA GLU A 173 2.40 -7.42 -12.73
C GLU A 173 3.71 -7.99 -12.17
N ALA A 174 3.89 -7.96 -10.85
CA ALA A 174 4.95 -8.71 -10.15
C ALA A 174 4.59 -10.19 -9.93
N GLY A 175 3.40 -10.63 -10.36
CA GLY A 175 2.91 -12.01 -10.24
C GLY A 175 2.02 -12.28 -9.02
N GLY A 176 1.65 -11.24 -8.26
CA GLY A 176 0.72 -11.36 -7.13
C GLY A 176 -0.75 -11.33 -7.55
N VAL A 177 -1.62 -11.33 -6.55
CA VAL A 177 -3.08 -11.30 -6.70
C VAL A 177 -3.71 -10.21 -5.85
N LEU A 178 -4.84 -9.68 -6.33
CA LEU A 178 -5.72 -8.81 -5.56
C LEU A 178 -7.05 -9.52 -5.31
N MET A 179 -7.58 -9.37 -4.10
CA MET A 179 -8.82 -10.00 -3.65
C MET A 179 -9.56 -9.06 -2.70
N ASP A 180 -10.89 -9.15 -2.66
CA ASP A 180 -11.67 -8.50 -1.59
C ASP A 180 -11.54 -9.33 -0.30
N VAL A 181 -11.66 -8.71 0.87
CA VAL A 181 -11.56 -9.43 2.16
C VAL A 181 -12.64 -10.50 2.36
N THR A 182 -13.72 -10.46 1.58
CA THR A 182 -14.75 -11.51 1.48
C THR A 182 -14.26 -12.81 0.82
N GLY A 183 -13.08 -12.81 0.20
CA GLY A 183 -12.61 -13.88 -0.69
C GLY A 183 -13.10 -13.74 -2.14
N GLY A 184 -13.95 -12.76 -2.42
CA GLY A 184 -14.47 -12.46 -3.75
C GLY A 184 -13.49 -11.68 -4.64
N PRO A 185 -13.92 -11.36 -5.88
CA PRO A 185 -13.15 -10.50 -6.78
C PRO A 185 -12.83 -9.15 -6.14
N PHE A 186 -11.63 -8.63 -6.39
CA PHE A 186 -11.24 -7.29 -5.98
C PHE A 186 -12.14 -6.23 -6.61
N ASP A 187 -12.61 -5.30 -5.78
CA ASP A 187 -13.38 -4.12 -6.18
C ASP A 187 -12.68 -2.86 -5.67
N LEU A 188 -12.22 -2.04 -6.62
CA LEU A 188 -11.44 -0.83 -6.35
C LEU A 188 -12.20 0.20 -5.49
N MET A 189 -13.53 0.19 -5.51
CA MET A 189 -14.36 1.18 -4.81
C MET A 189 -14.88 0.66 -3.46
N SER A 190 -14.62 -0.62 -3.12
CA SER A 190 -15.20 -1.28 -1.93
C SER A 190 -14.57 -0.88 -0.60
N ARG A 191 -13.45 -0.13 -0.62
CA ARG A 191 -12.64 0.23 0.54
C ARG A 191 -11.92 -0.95 1.21
N ARG A 192 -11.77 -2.09 0.53
CA ARG A 192 -11.23 -3.33 1.10
C ARG A 192 -10.28 -3.99 0.12
N ILE A 193 -9.16 -4.50 0.62
CA ILE A 193 -8.21 -5.22 -0.22
C ILE A 193 -7.46 -6.28 0.56
N ILE A 194 -7.13 -7.36 -0.15
CA ILE A 194 -6.02 -8.25 0.13
C ILE A 194 -5.15 -8.23 -1.13
N ALA A 195 -3.89 -7.83 -0.99
CA ALA A 195 -2.86 -7.89 -2.01
C ALA A 195 -1.81 -8.91 -1.57
N ALA A 196 -1.71 -10.06 -2.24
CA ALA A 196 -0.88 -11.18 -1.79
C ALA A 196 0.02 -11.73 -2.89
N SER A 197 1.09 -12.42 -2.51
CA SER A 197 1.99 -13.12 -3.43
C SER A 197 1.33 -14.33 -4.09
N SER A 198 0.35 -14.96 -3.43
CA SER A 198 -0.38 -16.12 -3.96
C SER A 198 -1.85 -16.08 -3.59
N ARG A 199 -2.69 -16.75 -4.40
CA ARG A 199 -4.12 -16.94 -4.12
C ARG A 199 -4.35 -17.72 -2.83
N THR A 200 -3.52 -18.73 -2.57
CA THR A 200 -3.59 -19.55 -1.35
C THR A 200 -3.49 -18.69 -0.08
N LEU A 201 -2.53 -17.76 -0.03
CA LEU A 201 -2.40 -16.83 1.10
C LEU A 201 -3.59 -15.87 1.18
N ALA A 202 -4.02 -15.30 0.05
CA ALA A 202 -5.15 -14.36 0.03
C ALA A 202 -6.44 -15.00 0.59
N GLU A 203 -6.77 -16.21 0.13
CA GLU A 203 -7.97 -16.94 0.58
C GLU A 203 -7.86 -17.37 2.05
N ARG A 204 -6.64 -17.73 2.51
CA ARG A 204 -6.41 -18.07 3.91
C ARG A 204 -6.59 -16.86 4.82
N ILE A 205 -6.14 -15.68 4.40
CA ILE A 205 -6.33 -14.41 5.14
C ILE A 205 -7.80 -14.02 5.18
N ALA A 206 -8.51 -14.09 4.04
CA ALA A 206 -9.93 -13.75 3.93
C ALA A 206 -10.81 -14.54 4.93
N LYS A 207 -10.46 -15.80 5.23
CA LYS A 207 -11.20 -16.65 6.19
C LYS A 207 -11.16 -16.15 7.64
N GLU A 208 -10.20 -15.30 8.00
CA GLU A 208 -10.00 -14.84 9.38
C GLU A 208 -10.53 -13.43 9.63
N ILE A 209 -10.67 -12.66 8.56
CA ILE A 209 -11.02 -11.24 8.64
C ILE A 209 -12.51 -11.08 8.88
N GLN A 210 -12.86 -10.48 10.02
CA GLN A 210 -14.17 -9.91 10.23
C GLN A 210 -14.28 -8.55 9.52
N ILE A 211 -15.34 -8.38 8.73
CA ILE A 211 -15.55 -7.18 7.93
C ILE A 211 -15.99 -6.01 8.81
N ILE A 212 -15.41 -4.83 8.54
CA ILE A 212 -15.83 -3.56 9.10
C ILE A 212 -16.69 -2.83 8.06
N PRO A 213 -17.88 -2.33 8.43
CA PRO A 213 -18.71 -1.58 7.50
C PRO A 213 -18.08 -0.20 7.24
N PHE A 214 -17.74 0.06 5.97
CA PHE A 214 -17.32 1.37 5.48
C PHE A 214 -18.21 1.76 4.30
N GLN A 215 -18.55 3.05 4.22
CA GLN A 215 -19.18 3.63 3.03
C GLN A 215 -18.20 3.52 1.85
N ARG A 216 -18.69 3.04 0.70
CA ARG A 216 -17.89 2.87 -0.50
C ARG A 216 -17.48 4.22 -1.10
N ASP A 217 -16.48 4.21 -1.97
CA ASP A 217 -16.03 5.44 -2.65
C ASP A 217 -16.99 5.92 -3.76
N ASP A 218 -17.92 5.07 -4.18
CA ASP A 218 -18.95 5.35 -5.19
C ASP A 218 -20.34 5.57 -4.58
N GLU A 219 -20.43 5.71 -3.25
CA GLU A 219 -21.65 6.01 -2.49
C GLU A 219 -21.58 7.44 -1.90
N ASP A 220 -22.73 8.11 -1.83
CA ASP A 220 -22.89 9.50 -1.33
C ASP A 220 -23.00 9.58 0.20
#